data_AF-A0A821LUM6-F1
#
_entry.id   AF-A0A821LUM6-F1
#
_cell.length_a   1.000
_cell.length_b   1.000
_cell.length_c   1.000
_cell.angle_alpha   90.00
_cell.angle_beta   90.00
_cell.angle_gamma   90.00
#
_symmetry.space_group_name_H-M   'P 1'
#
loop_
_entity.id
_entity.type
_entity.pdbx_description
1 polymer ?
#
loop_
_entity_poly.entity_id
_entity_poly.type
_entity_poly.pdbx_seq_one_letter_code
_entity_poly.pdbx_strand_id
1 'polypeptide(L)'
;MYNGIDAVEVDVQPIRNYNPAKIVYFISFLLLVGFCILNMFVGVVVENFHKCRAEQEREEKEMRLAECARKLEAKRRRMLKIPYYVHFGLWRRRLHRICTSKYFDLIVATIIILNVVTMSLEFYLMPPALNIVLDYCNYTFTVVFIIEAISKTIALGPLRYLKDRWNQIDIAIVILSISGIIVEKMNNGHILPINPT
;
A
#
# COMPACT_ATOMS: atom_id res chain seq x y z
N MET A 1 5.16 7.31 -62.33
CA MET A 1 6.05 6.37 -63.05
C MET A 1 5.58 6.14 -64.49
N TYR A 2 4.31 5.78 -64.74
CA TYR A 2 3.78 5.53 -66.09
C TYR A 2 4.03 6.65 -67.12
N ASN A 3 3.68 7.91 -66.80
CA ASN A 3 3.98 9.04 -67.70
C ASN A 3 5.48 9.23 -67.99
N GLY A 4 6.37 8.79 -67.09
CA GLY A 4 7.82 8.85 -67.31
C GLY A 4 8.34 7.74 -68.23
N ILE A 5 7.67 6.58 -68.24
CA ILE A 5 7.95 5.43 -69.12
C ILE A 5 7.42 5.70 -70.53
N ASP A 6 6.25 6.32 -70.61
CA ASP A 6 5.54 6.64 -71.86
C ASP A 6 6.05 7.92 -72.53
N ALA A 7 6.91 8.70 -71.85
CA ALA A 7 7.52 9.92 -72.39
C ALA A 7 8.53 9.60 -73.49
N VAL A 8 8.38 10.28 -74.63
CA VAL A 8 9.18 10.11 -75.85
C VAL A 8 10.14 11.29 -76.02
N GLU A 9 9.62 12.42 -76.50
CA GLU A 9 10.35 13.65 -76.83
C GLU A 9 9.46 14.87 -76.54
N VAL A 10 10.04 16.07 -76.54
CA VAL A 10 9.28 17.31 -76.31
C VAL A 10 8.29 17.52 -77.46
N ASP A 11 7.07 17.92 -77.14
CA ASP A 11 5.96 18.16 -78.10
C ASP A 11 5.41 16.93 -78.84
N VAL A 12 5.77 15.71 -78.44
CA VAL A 12 5.22 14.46 -78.99
C VAL A 12 4.25 13.80 -78.03
N GLN A 13 3.14 13.25 -78.55
CA GLN A 13 2.16 12.52 -77.74
C GLN A 13 2.81 11.25 -77.11
N PRO A 14 2.59 10.99 -75.80
CA PRO A 14 3.20 9.85 -75.13
C PRO A 14 2.70 8.51 -75.72
N ILE A 15 3.64 7.59 -75.93
CA ILE A 15 3.37 6.26 -76.48
C ILE A 15 3.55 5.25 -75.35
N ARG A 16 2.54 4.40 -75.16
CA ARG A 16 2.53 3.40 -74.10
C ARG A 16 3.75 2.48 -74.19
N ASN A 17 4.49 2.33 -73.09
CA ASN A 17 5.68 1.50 -72.95
C ASN A 17 6.83 1.84 -73.93
N TYR A 18 7.01 3.11 -74.28
CA TYR A 18 8.08 3.52 -75.20
C TYR A 18 9.48 3.16 -74.70
N ASN A 19 9.80 3.43 -73.42
CA ASN A 19 11.09 3.04 -72.83
C ASN A 19 10.93 2.42 -71.44
N PRO A 20 10.77 1.07 -71.35
CA PRO A 20 10.61 0.39 -70.08
C PRO A 20 11.87 0.42 -69.20
N ALA A 21 13.06 0.68 -69.75
CA ALA A 21 14.30 0.74 -68.97
C ALA A 21 14.31 1.90 -67.96
N LYS A 22 13.52 2.96 -68.20
CA LYS A 22 13.33 4.09 -67.27
C LYS A 22 12.76 3.65 -65.91
N ILE A 23 12.12 2.47 -65.82
CA ILE A 23 11.65 1.90 -64.55
C ILE A 23 12.81 1.70 -63.56
N VAL A 24 13.97 1.23 -64.06
CA VAL A 24 15.15 0.97 -63.23
C VAL A 24 15.65 2.25 -62.57
N TYR A 25 15.63 3.36 -63.30
CA TYR A 25 15.96 4.67 -62.76
C TYR A 25 15.02 5.08 -61.62
N PHE A 26 13.70 4.96 -61.81
CA PHE A 26 12.73 5.31 -60.76
C PHE A 26 12.86 4.42 -59.52
N ILE A 27 13.04 3.11 -59.70
CA ILE A 27 13.18 2.17 -58.58
C ILE A 27 14.48 2.42 -57.82
N SER A 28 15.61 2.57 -58.51
CA SER A 28 16.91 2.83 -57.86
C SER A 28 16.92 4.16 -57.11
N PHE A 29 16.35 5.22 -57.71
CA PHE A 29 16.20 6.52 -57.06
C PHE A 29 15.29 6.45 -55.83
N LEU A 30 14.13 5.77 -55.93
CA LEU A 30 13.19 5.62 -54.83
C LEU A 30 13.81 4.83 -53.68
N LEU A 31 14.52 3.74 -53.97
CA LEU A 31 15.21 2.96 -52.95
C LEU A 31 16.32 3.77 -52.27
N LEU A 32 17.15 4.48 -53.03
CA LEU A 32 18.25 5.26 -52.48
C LEU A 32 17.75 6.40 -51.60
N VAL A 33 16.86 7.24 -52.13
CA VAL A 33 16.31 8.40 -51.40
C VAL A 33 15.45 7.94 -50.24
N GLY A 34 14.61 6.92 -50.44
CA GLY A 34 13.77 6.35 -49.39
C GLY A 34 14.58 5.79 -48.23
N PHE A 35 15.64 5.02 -48.52
CA PHE A 35 16.52 4.47 -47.49
C PHE A 35 17.31 5.55 -46.76
N CYS A 36 17.85 6.55 -47.48
CA CYS A 36 18.57 7.67 -46.86
C CYS A 36 17.68 8.48 -45.92
N ILE A 37 16.47 8.86 -46.37
CA ILE A 37 15.53 9.64 -45.55
C ILE A 37 15.08 8.83 -44.33
N LEU A 38 14.74 7.55 -44.52
CA LEU A 38 14.31 6.69 -43.42
C LEU A 38 15.39 6.54 -42.35
N ASN A 39 16.63 6.26 -42.75
CA ASN A 39 17.73 6.10 -41.79
C ASN A 39 18.08 7.42 -41.08
N MET A 40 18.04 8.55 -41.78
CA MET A 40 18.25 9.86 -41.17
C MET A 40 17.15 10.15 -40.13
N PHE A 41 15.89 9.89 -40.48
CA PHE A 41 14.75 10.11 -39.60
C PHE A 41 14.81 9.23 -38.35
N VAL A 42 15.05 7.92 -38.53
CA VAL A 42 15.21 6.97 -37.42
C VAL A 42 16.38 7.38 -36.53
N GLY A 43 17.50 7.81 -37.10
CA GLY A 43 18.65 8.31 -36.34
C GLY A 43 18.30 9.48 -35.41
N VAL A 44 17.63 10.51 -35.93
CA VAL A 44 17.24 11.70 -35.14
C VAL A 44 16.20 11.35 -34.06
N VAL A 45 15.21 10.51 -34.39
CA VAL A 45 14.19 10.09 -33.41
C VAL A 45 14.81 9.27 -32.27
N VAL A 46 15.70 8.33 -32.61
CA VAL A 46 16.39 7.50 -31.62
C VAL A 46 17.31 8.33 -30.75
N GLU A 47 18.05 9.29 -31.32
CA GLU A 47 18.91 10.20 -30.54
C GLU A 47 18.08 11.05 -29.56
N ASN A 48 16.97 11.61 -30.02
CA ASN A 48 16.07 12.38 -29.15
C ASN A 48 15.47 11.52 -28.04
N PHE A 49 15.08 10.28 -28.35
CA PHE A 49 14.56 9.35 -27.34
C PHE A 49 15.62 8.98 -26.29
N HIS A 50 16.87 8.75 -26.71
CA HIS A 50 17.97 8.49 -25.79
C HIS A 50 18.30 9.70 -24.91
N LYS A 51 18.26 10.93 -25.44
CA LYS A 51 18.44 12.15 -24.66
C LYS A 51 17.35 12.30 -23.59
N CYS A 52 16.09 12.18 -23.98
CA CYS A 52 14.95 12.28 -23.07
C CYS A 52 15.02 11.22 -21.96
N ARG A 53 15.33 9.96 -22.31
CA ARG A 53 15.52 8.89 -21.33
C ARG A 53 16.66 9.18 -20.35
N ALA A 54 17.78 9.71 -20.82
CA ALA A 54 18.93 10.01 -19.96
C ALA A 54 18.66 11.17 -18.99
N GLU A 55 17.91 12.19 -19.42
CA GLU A 55 17.47 13.29 -18.56
C GLU A 55 16.48 12.79 -17.50
N GLN A 56 15.48 12.01 -17.90
CA GLN A 56 14.50 11.42 -16.98
C GLN A 56 15.16 10.54 -15.91
N GLU A 57 16.13 9.70 -16.28
CA GLU A 57 16.88 8.87 -15.33
C GLU A 57 17.74 9.70 -14.34
N ARG A 58 18.21 10.89 -14.74
CA ARG A 58 18.95 11.81 -13.84
C ARG A 58 18.01 12.49 -12.87
N GLU A 59 16.91 13.06 -13.36
CA GLU A 59 15.90 13.72 -12.53
C GLU A 59 15.33 12.76 -11.48
N GLU A 60 15.05 11.51 -11.87
CA GLU A 60 14.54 10.50 -10.93
C GLU A 60 15.56 10.17 -9.83
N LYS A 61 16.85 10.05 -10.17
CA LYS A 61 17.92 9.82 -9.19
C LYS A 61 18.05 11.00 -8.23
N GLU A 62 18.02 12.23 -8.72
CA GLU A 62 18.08 13.43 -7.89
C GLU A 62 16.90 13.53 -6.93
N MET A 63 15.69 13.25 -7.42
CA MET A 63 14.47 13.22 -6.60
C MET A 63 14.57 12.17 -5.48
N ARG A 64 15.05 10.96 -5.79
CA ARG A 64 15.24 9.89 -4.79
C ARG A 64 16.28 10.28 -3.74
N LEU A 65 17.41 10.87 -4.15
CA LEU A 65 18.46 11.34 -3.23
C LEU A 65 17.95 12.45 -2.32
N ALA A 66 17.20 13.41 -2.86
CA ALA A 66 16.57 14.48 -2.10
C ALA A 66 15.55 13.94 -1.09
N GLU A 67 14.73 12.95 -1.46
CA GLU A 67 13.79 12.31 -0.55
C GLU A 67 14.50 11.57 0.60
N CYS A 68 15.55 10.81 0.30
CA CYS A 68 16.39 10.15 1.30
C CYS A 68 17.01 11.16 2.29
N ALA A 69 17.54 12.28 1.78
CA ALA A 69 18.10 13.34 2.61
C ALA A 69 17.04 13.96 3.53
N ARG A 70 15.85 14.27 3.01
CA ARG A 70 14.72 14.79 3.81
C ARG A 70 14.29 13.82 4.92
N LYS A 71 14.21 12.51 4.62
CA LYS A 71 13.90 11.47 5.62
C LYS A 71 14.97 11.40 6.71
N LEU A 72 16.25 11.48 6.35
CA LEU A 72 17.37 11.47 7.29
C LEU A 72 17.34 12.70 8.22
N GLU A 73 17.11 13.90 7.66
CA GLU A 73 16.97 15.13 8.44
C GLU A 73 15.77 15.08 9.39
N ALA A 74 14.63 14.58 8.93
CA ALA A 74 13.44 14.41 9.76
C ALA A 74 13.71 13.44 10.94
N LYS A 75 14.43 12.33 10.68
CA LYS A 75 14.85 11.38 11.71
C LYS A 75 15.81 12.04 12.73
N ARG A 76 16.79 12.82 12.25
CA ARG A 76 17.73 13.58 13.10
C ARG A 76 16.99 14.58 14.01
N ARG A 77 16.06 15.36 13.45
CA ARG A 77 15.23 16.31 14.23
C ARG A 77 14.38 15.62 15.29
N ARG A 78 13.90 14.39 15.03
CA ARG A 78 13.16 13.60 16.02
C ARG A 78 14.05 13.10 17.15
N MET A 79 15.27 12.64 16.84
CA MET A 79 16.24 12.16 17.85
C MET A 79 16.75 13.26 18.78
N LEU A 80 16.81 14.51 18.30
CA LEU A 80 17.21 15.67 19.10
C LEU A 80 16.15 16.13 20.11
N LYS A 81 14.91 15.65 20.00
CA LYS A 81 13.87 15.97 20.99
C LYS A 81 14.09 15.12 22.23
N ILE A 82 14.28 15.78 23.37
CA ILE A 82 14.43 15.11 24.67
C ILE A 82 13.24 14.16 24.85
N PRO A 83 13.49 12.87 25.11
CA PRO A 83 12.41 11.93 25.28
C PRO A 83 11.55 12.28 26.49
N TYR A 84 10.25 12.35 26.28
CA TYR A 84 9.25 12.81 27.27
C TYR A 84 9.24 12.04 28.60
N TYR A 85 9.75 10.81 28.62
CA TYR A 85 9.78 9.91 29.78
C TYR A 85 10.87 10.22 30.81
N VAL A 86 11.68 11.26 30.60
CA VAL A 86 12.76 11.66 31.53
C VAL A 86 12.21 12.19 32.87
N HIS A 87 10.99 12.74 32.90
CA HIS A 87 10.41 13.36 34.09
C HIS A 87 9.49 12.44 34.94
N PHE A 88 9.51 11.12 34.73
CA PHE A 88 8.60 10.21 35.43
C PHE A 88 9.21 9.63 36.72
N GLY A 89 8.39 9.48 37.77
CA GLY A 89 8.76 8.76 38.99
C GLY A 89 9.08 7.28 38.74
N LEU A 90 9.83 6.66 39.66
CA LEU A 90 10.41 5.31 39.51
C LEU A 90 9.38 4.22 39.15
N TRP A 91 8.18 4.26 39.77
CA TRP A 91 7.12 3.28 39.52
C TRP A 91 6.52 3.41 38.12
N ARG A 92 6.23 4.64 37.69
CA ARG A 92 5.75 4.95 36.34
C ARG A 92 6.78 4.60 35.27
N ARG A 93 8.07 4.76 35.56
CA ARG A 93 9.16 4.39 34.63
C ARG A 93 9.31 2.88 34.47
N ARG A 94 9.07 2.08 35.52
CA ARG A 94 9.02 0.61 35.43
C ARG A 94 7.82 0.13 34.64
N LEU A 95 6.62 0.63 34.95
CA LEU A 95 5.40 0.33 34.18
C LEU A 95 5.56 0.71 32.71
N HIS A 96 6.07 1.90 32.43
CA HIS A 96 6.35 2.33 31.06
C HIS A 96 7.33 1.40 30.34
N ARG A 97 8.38 0.91 31.02
CA ARG A 97 9.32 -0.06 30.42
C ARG A 97 8.66 -1.39 30.10
N ILE A 98 7.77 -1.88 30.96
CA ILE A 98 7.05 -3.14 30.76
C ILE A 98 6.05 -2.99 29.61
N CYS A 99 5.19 -1.96 29.64
CA CYS A 99 4.18 -1.70 28.61
C CYS A 99 4.78 -1.32 27.24
N THR A 100 6.01 -0.80 27.19
CA THR A 100 6.70 -0.47 25.91
C THR A 100 7.58 -1.62 25.42
N SER A 101 7.58 -2.77 26.11
CA SER A 101 8.39 -3.91 25.70
C SER A 101 7.70 -4.67 24.56
N LYS A 102 8.48 -5.04 23.53
CA LYS A 102 7.98 -5.81 22.38
C LYS A 102 7.34 -7.15 22.78
N TYR A 103 7.81 -7.73 23.88
CA TYR A 103 7.29 -8.98 24.42
C TYR A 103 5.86 -8.82 24.92
N PHE A 104 5.55 -7.69 25.57
CA PHE A 104 4.20 -7.40 26.05
C PHE A 104 3.22 -7.25 24.87
N ASP A 105 3.59 -6.48 23.85
CA ASP A 105 2.79 -6.32 22.63
C ASP A 105 2.55 -7.66 21.91
N LEU A 106 3.57 -8.54 21.86
CA LEU A 106 3.45 -9.87 21.25
C LEU A 106 2.48 -10.78 22.05
N ILE A 107 2.54 -10.73 23.38
CA ILE A 107 1.64 -11.50 24.24
C ILE A 107 0.20 -11.06 24.00
N VAL A 108 -0.07 -9.77 24.01
CA VAL A 108 -1.41 -9.22 23.73
C VAL A 108 -1.90 -9.63 22.35
N ALA A 109 -1.05 -9.50 21.32
CA ALA A 109 -1.41 -9.90 19.96
C ALA A 109 -1.74 -11.40 19.87
N THR A 110 -1.00 -12.25 20.58
CA THR A 110 -1.28 -13.68 20.66
C THR A 110 -2.63 -13.95 21.32
N ILE A 111 -2.99 -13.20 22.37
CA ILE A 111 -4.29 -13.33 23.05
C ILE A 111 -5.43 -12.87 22.12
N ILE A 112 -5.24 -11.82 21.32
CA ILE A 112 -6.21 -11.38 20.32
C ILE A 112 -6.45 -12.50 19.29
N ILE A 113 -5.39 -13.10 18.76
CA ILE A 113 -5.51 -14.21 17.79
C ILE A 113 -6.25 -15.39 18.43
N LEU A 114 -5.90 -15.75 19.66
CA LEU A 114 -6.56 -16.84 20.38
C LEU A 114 -8.05 -16.55 20.59
N ASN A 115 -8.43 -15.32 20.94
CA ASN A 115 -9.82 -14.89 21.07
C ASN A 115 -10.59 -14.97 19.74
N VAL A 116 -9.97 -14.60 18.62
CA VAL A 116 -10.60 -14.77 17.29
C VAL A 116 -10.82 -16.24 16.97
N VAL A 117 -9.86 -17.10 17.33
CA VAL A 117 -10.00 -18.55 17.16
C VAL A 117 -11.14 -19.09 18.03
N THR A 118 -11.26 -18.68 19.30
CA THR A 118 -12.37 -19.14 20.15
C THR A 118 -13.73 -18.71 19.61
N MET A 119 -13.87 -17.47 19.15
CA MET A 119 -15.08 -16.99 18.49
C MET A 119 -15.38 -17.78 17.20
N SER A 120 -14.36 -18.19 16.44
CA SER A 120 -14.55 -18.99 15.22
C SER A 120 -14.97 -20.44 15.47
N LEU A 121 -14.80 -20.95 16.70
CA LEU A 121 -15.22 -22.30 17.08
C LEU A 121 -16.71 -22.39 17.44
N GLU A 122 -17.40 -21.25 17.52
CA GLU A 122 -18.84 -21.22 17.78
C GLU A 122 -19.61 -21.79 16.57
N PHE A 123 -20.39 -22.85 16.78
CA PHE A 123 -21.24 -23.46 15.76
C PHE A 123 -22.69 -23.62 16.24
N TYR A 124 -23.62 -23.64 15.30
CA TYR A 124 -25.05 -23.78 15.59
C TYR A 124 -25.34 -25.18 16.18
N LEU A 125 -26.05 -25.23 17.32
CA LEU A 125 -26.35 -26.43 18.13
C LEU A 125 -25.13 -27.04 18.87
N MET A 126 -24.42 -26.21 19.63
CA MET A 126 -23.25 -26.63 20.40
C MET A 126 -23.62 -27.39 21.71
N PRO A 127 -22.88 -28.45 22.10
CA PRO A 127 -23.11 -29.10 23.39
C PRO A 127 -22.92 -28.11 24.55
N PRO A 128 -23.74 -28.19 25.61
CA PRO A 128 -23.78 -27.18 26.68
C PRO A 128 -22.45 -27.04 27.41
N ALA A 129 -21.67 -28.13 27.53
CA ALA A 129 -20.35 -28.09 28.14
C ALA A 129 -19.34 -27.23 27.37
N LEU A 130 -19.39 -27.25 26.03
CA LEU A 130 -18.45 -26.48 25.20
C LEU A 130 -18.83 -24.99 25.17
N ASN A 131 -20.13 -24.69 25.16
CA ASN A 131 -20.65 -23.32 25.25
C ASN A 131 -20.21 -22.62 26.54
N ILE A 132 -20.37 -23.28 27.69
CA ILE A 132 -19.92 -22.75 28.98
C ILE A 132 -18.40 -22.44 28.95
N VAL A 133 -17.59 -23.34 28.38
CA VAL A 133 -16.13 -23.14 28.31
C VAL A 133 -15.78 -21.94 27.42
N LEU A 134 -16.42 -21.80 26.26
CA LEU A 134 -16.19 -20.69 25.34
C LEU A 134 -16.62 -19.35 25.95
N ASP A 135 -17.74 -19.30 26.68
CA ASP A 135 -18.19 -18.11 27.40
C ASP A 135 -17.18 -17.67 28.48
N TYR A 136 -16.67 -18.62 29.27
CA TYR A 136 -15.61 -18.34 30.25
C TYR A 136 -14.31 -17.85 29.59
N CYS A 137 -13.95 -18.42 28.44
CA CYS A 137 -12.81 -17.96 27.65
C CYS A 137 -13.01 -16.51 27.18
N ASN A 138 -14.15 -16.20 26.57
CA ASN A 138 -14.50 -14.86 26.07
C ASN A 138 -14.50 -13.81 27.20
N TYR A 139 -15.02 -14.16 28.38
CA TYR A 139 -14.94 -13.31 29.56
C TYR A 139 -13.48 -13.07 30.02
N THR A 140 -12.68 -14.14 30.07
CA THR A 140 -11.27 -14.07 30.48
C THR A 140 -10.45 -13.18 29.55
N PHE A 141 -10.64 -13.31 28.22
CA PHE A 141 -9.96 -12.45 27.25
C PHE A 141 -10.33 -10.98 27.41
N THR A 142 -11.61 -10.69 27.65
CA THR A 142 -12.08 -9.31 27.88
C THR A 142 -11.44 -8.70 29.13
N VAL A 143 -11.32 -9.45 30.22
CA VAL A 143 -10.63 -8.98 31.44
C VAL A 143 -9.16 -8.67 31.15
N VAL A 144 -8.48 -9.50 30.36
CA VAL A 144 -7.09 -9.26 29.98
C VAL A 144 -6.93 -7.98 29.15
N PHE A 145 -7.78 -7.75 28.15
CA PHE A 145 -7.75 -6.50 27.36
C PHE A 145 -8.04 -5.26 28.21
N ILE A 146 -8.95 -5.35 29.19
CA ILE A 146 -9.23 -4.25 30.12
C ILE A 146 -7.99 -3.92 30.98
N ILE A 147 -7.36 -4.95 31.57
CA ILE A 147 -6.15 -4.77 32.39
C ILE A 147 -5.04 -4.14 31.56
N GLU A 148 -4.87 -4.61 30.33
CA GLU A 148 -3.90 -4.09 29.38
C GLU A 148 -4.14 -2.59 29.08
N ALA A 149 -5.36 -2.23 28.68
CA ALA A 149 -5.71 -0.84 28.36
C ALA A 149 -5.53 0.10 29.55
N ILE A 150 -5.87 -0.35 30.77
CA ILE A 150 -5.62 0.40 32.01
C ILE A 150 -4.11 0.57 32.23
N SER A 151 -3.34 -0.50 32.08
CA SER A 151 -1.88 -0.47 32.27
C SER A 151 -1.21 0.53 31.32
N LYS A 152 -1.61 0.54 30.04
CA LYS A 152 -1.13 1.49 29.02
C LYS A 152 -1.57 2.92 29.30
N THR A 153 -2.81 3.12 29.75
CA THR A 153 -3.33 4.44 30.14
C THR A 153 -2.52 5.06 31.29
N ILE A 154 -2.17 4.27 32.31
CA ILE A 154 -1.35 4.71 33.44
C ILE A 154 0.11 4.97 33.01
N ALA A 155 0.64 4.14 32.12
CA ALA A 155 2.03 4.26 31.64
C ALA A 155 2.27 5.49 30.75
N LEU A 156 1.31 5.84 29.88
CA LEU A 156 1.44 6.90 28.88
C LEU A 156 0.75 8.22 29.26
N GLY A 157 -0.26 8.15 30.14
CA GLY A 157 -1.17 9.24 30.47
C GLY A 157 -2.36 9.34 29.49
N PRO A 158 -3.55 9.73 29.96
CA PRO A 158 -4.81 9.61 29.20
C PRO A 158 -4.85 10.43 27.90
N LEU A 159 -4.37 11.68 27.93
CA LEU A 159 -4.35 12.58 26.77
C LEU A 159 -3.43 12.09 25.64
N ARG A 160 -2.34 11.41 26.00
CA ARG A 160 -1.36 10.91 25.02
C ARG A 160 -1.76 9.54 24.51
N TYR A 161 -2.33 8.71 25.38
CA TYR A 161 -2.92 7.42 25.03
C TYR A 161 -3.97 7.60 23.92
N LEU A 162 -4.89 8.56 24.06
CA LEU A 162 -5.94 8.83 23.07
C LEU A 162 -5.45 9.44 21.74
N LYS A 163 -4.24 10.03 21.71
CA LYS A 163 -3.70 10.65 20.49
C LYS A 163 -3.01 9.65 19.57
N ASP A 164 -2.55 8.52 20.10
CA ASP A 164 -1.86 7.50 19.31
C ASP A 164 -2.87 6.59 18.61
N ARG A 165 -2.73 6.42 17.29
CA ARG A 165 -3.66 5.60 16.49
C ARG A 165 -3.65 4.13 16.91
N TRP A 166 -2.50 3.61 17.36
CA TRP A 166 -2.40 2.22 17.79
C TRP A 166 -3.16 1.96 19.10
N ASN A 167 -3.09 2.90 20.03
CA ASN A 167 -3.82 2.84 21.29
C ASN A 167 -5.33 3.08 21.10
N GLN A 168 -5.72 3.83 20.05
CA GLN A 168 -7.14 3.95 19.68
C GLN A 168 -7.72 2.60 19.23
N ILE A 169 -6.94 1.79 18.48
CA ILE A 169 -7.34 0.43 18.10
C ILE A 169 -7.52 -0.43 19.34
N ASP A 170 -6.60 -0.34 20.29
CA ASP A 170 -6.64 -1.07 21.56
C ASP A 170 -7.93 -0.75 22.37
N ILE A 171 -8.26 0.53 22.53
CA ILE A 171 -9.52 0.97 23.14
C ILE A 171 -10.74 0.45 22.36
N ALA A 172 -10.69 0.48 21.03
CA ALA A 172 -11.78 0.00 20.20
C ALA A 172 -12.01 -1.51 20.39
N ILE A 173 -10.95 -2.31 20.52
CA ILE A 173 -11.02 -3.74 20.80
C ILE A 173 -11.70 -3.98 22.15
N VAL A 174 -11.30 -3.25 23.21
CA VAL A 174 -11.94 -3.35 24.53
C VAL A 174 -13.42 -3.01 24.48
N ILE A 175 -13.78 -1.93 23.78
CA ILE A 175 -15.19 -1.50 23.63
C ILE A 175 -15.98 -2.58 22.87
N LEU A 176 -15.43 -3.11 21.79
CA LEU A 176 -16.07 -4.15 20.99
C LEU A 176 -16.31 -5.42 21.82
N SER A 177 -15.32 -5.87 22.58
CA SER A 177 -15.44 -7.03 23.48
C SER A 177 -16.53 -6.82 24.56
N ILE A 178 -16.58 -5.65 25.18
CA ILE A 178 -17.63 -5.31 26.15
C ILE A 178 -19.01 -5.29 25.47
N SER A 179 -19.11 -4.71 24.28
CA SER A 179 -20.37 -4.66 23.52
C SER A 179 -20.88 -6.06 23.16
N GLY A 180 -19.98 -6.99 22.80
CA GLY A 180 -20.33 -8.37 22.53
C GLY A 180 -21.00 -9.04 23.71
N ILE A 181 -20.38 -8.94 24.90
CA ILE A 181 -20.94 -9.50 26.15
C ILE A 181 -22.29 -8.86 26.50
N ILE A 182 -22.45 -7.54 26.29
CA ILE A 182 -23.72 -6.86 26.55
C ILE A 182 -24.82 -7.39 25.62
N VAL A 183 -24.54 -7.52 24.32
CA VAL A 183 -25.50 -8.04 23.33
C VAL A 183 -25.89 -9.49 23.66
N GLU A 184 -24.93 -10.32 24.04
CA GLU A 184 -25.18 -11.70 24.45
C GLU A 184 -26.09 -11.78 25.69
N LYS A 185 -25.80 -10.96 26.72
CA LYS A 185 -26.66 -10.86 27.91
C LYS A 185 -28.06 -10.32 27.58
N MET A 186 -28.18 -9.40 26.62
CA MET A 186 -29.48 -8.89 26.17
C MET A 186 -30.30 -9.97 25.44
N ASN A 187 -29.65 -10.81 24.63
CA ASN A 187 -30.30 -11.94 23.96
C ASN A 187 -30.76 -12.99 24.97
N ASN A 188 -29.92 -13.33 25.95
CA ASN A 188 -30.24 -14.30 27.00
C ASN A 188 -31.31 -13.76 27.99
N GLY A 189 -31.47 -12.43 28.06
CA GLY A 189 -32.41 -11.74 28.96
C GLY A 189 -33.83 -11.53 28.43
N HIS A 190 -34.20 -12.04 27.23
CA HIS A 190 -35.55 -11.91 26.65
C HIS A 190 -36.09 -10.45 26.61
N ILE A 191 -35.34 -9.51 26.02
CA ILE A 191 -35.83 -8.12 25.81
C ILE A 191 -35.96 -7.76 24.32
N LEU A 192 -35.39 -8.54 23.39
CA LEU A 192 -35.50 -8.28 21.96
C LEU A 192 -36.44 -9.29 21.28
N PRO A 193 -37.64 -8.88 20.80
CA PRO A 193 -38.48 -9.70 19.95
C PRO A 193 -37.93 -9.68 18.52
N ILE A 194 -36.74 -10.23 18.30
CA ILE A 194 -36.28 -10.52 16.93
C ILE A 194 -36.77 -11.92 16.62
N ASN A 195 -37.92 -11.98 15.94
CA ASN A 195 -38.52 -13.17 15.39
C ASN A 195 -37.56 -13.78 14.35
N PRO A 196 -37.01 -15.00 14.55
CA PRO A 196 -36.26 -15.68 13.50
C PRO A 196 -37.26 -16.40 12.58
N THR A 197 -37.66 -15.73 11.49
CA THR A 197 -38.12 -16.43 10.28
C THR A 197 -36.94 -16.81 9.41
#